data_AF-A0A3D3JFU0-F1
#
_entry.id   AF-A0A3D3JFU0-F1
#
_cell.length_a   1.000
_cell.length_b   1.000
_cell.length_c   1.000
_cell.angle_alpha   90.00
_cell.angle_beta   90.00
_cell.angle_gamma   90.00
#
_symmetry.space_group_name_H-M   'P 1'
#
loop_
_entity.id
_entity.type
_entity.pdbx_description
1 polymer ?
#
loop_
_entity_poly.entity_id
_entity_poly.type
_entity_poly.pdbx_seq_one_letter_code
_entity_poly.pdbx_strand_id
1 'polypeptide(L)'
;MTWNSIIGQRRISAMLRRCISNGRLPQALLLAGSEGAGAAALALAFARTMVCESPRADVDGPAPCETCRSCRQSASLQHSDIRIVVA
;
A
#
# COMPACT_ATOMS: atom_id res chain seq x y z
N MET A 1 0.63 6.65 -5.53
CA MET A 1 0.35 5.32 -6.14
C MET A 1 -0.76 4.62 -5.38
N THR A 2 -1.76 4.09 -6.07
CA THR A 2 -2.89 3.34 -5.50
C THR A 2 -2.87 1.90 -5.97
N TRP A 3 -3.70 1.04 -5.37
CA TRP A 3 -3.81 -0.34 -5.81
C TRP A 3 -4.20 -0.48 -7.29
N ASN A 4 -5.03 0.42 -7.81
CA ASN A 4 -5.49 0.40 -9.20
C ASN A 4 -4.39 0.77 -10.21
N SER A 5 -3.31 1.42 -9.75
CA SER A 5 -2.14 1.70 -10.60
C SER A 5 -1.19 0.50 -10.77
N ILE A 6 -1.46 -0.63 -10.11
CA ILE A 6 -0.60 -1.81 -10.13
C ILE A 6 -1.17 -2.82 -11.13
N ILE A 7 -0.40 -3.11 -12.18
CA ILE A 7 -0.80 -4.03 -13.25
C ILE A 7 -0.28 -5.44 -12.93
N GLY A 8 -1.11 -6.47 -13.15
CA GLY A 8 -0.72 -7.89 -13.11
C GLY A 8 -0.57 -8.51 -11.71
N GLN A 9 -0.25 -7.75 -10.66
CA GLN A 9 0.06 -8.27 -9.31
C GLN A 9 -1.18 -8.59 -8.44
N ARG A 10 -2.29 -9.06 -9.03
CA ARG A 10 -3.58 -9.24 -8.33
C ARG A 10 -3.49 -10.13 -7.09
N ARG A 11 -2.79 -11.28 -7.19
CA ARG A 11 -2.66 -12.24 -6.09
C ARG A 11 -1.95 -11.63 -4.88
N ILE A 12 -0.86 -10.90 -5.11
CA ILE A 12 -0.07 -10.29 -4.04
C ILE A 12 -0.84 -9.12 -3.42
N SER A 13 -1.47 -8.27 -4.24
CA SER A 13 -2.32 -7.17 -3.77
C SER A 13 -3.47 -7.67 -2.89
N ALA A 14 -4.16 -8.74 -3.28
CA ALA A 14 -5.23 -9.34 -2.50
C ALA A 14 -4.72 -9.91 -1.15
N MET A 15 -3.54 -10.54 -1.16
CA MET A 15 -2.92 -11.04 0.08
C MET A 15 -2.63 -9.89 1.06
N LEU A 16 -2.01 -8.82 0.58
CA LEU A 16 -1.68 -7.67 1.43
C LEU A 16 -2.92 -6.94 1.94
N ARG A 17 -3.92 -6.74 1.09
CA ARG A 17 -5.21 -6.17 1.50
C ARG A 17 -5.90 -7.03 2.56
N ARG A 18 -5.78 -8.36 2.48
CA ARG A 18 -6.28 -9.28 3.49
C ARG A 18 -5.53 -9.17 4.82
N CYS A 19 -4.21 -8.99 4.80
CA CYS A 19 -3.43 -8.72 6.02
C CYS A 19 -3.95 -7.47 6.76
N ILE A 20 -4.26 -6.40 6.02
CA ILE A 20 -4.83 -5.16 6.57
C ILE A 20 -6.22 -5.44 7.14
N SER A 21 -7.11 -6.06 6.37
CA SER A 21 -8.49 -6.38 6.79
C SER A 21 -8.54 -7.22 8.07
N ASN A 22 -7.59 -8.12 8.25
CA ASN A 22 -7.57 -9.03 9.40
C ASN A 22 -6.78 -8.47 10.59
N GLY A 23 -6.18 -7.28 10.48
CA GLY A 23 -5.29 -6.72 11.50
C GLY A 23 -4.04 -7.57 11.76
N ARG A 24 -3.67 -8.46 10.81
CA ARG A 24 -2.53 -9.38 10.94
C ARG A 24 -1.44 -8.99 9.96
N LEU A 25 -0.66 -7.99 10.35
CA LEU A 25 0.44 -7.46 9.55
C LEU A 25 1.74 -8.23 9.82
N PRO A 26 2.48 -8.65 8.77
CA PRO A 26 3.82 -9.18 8.97
C PRO A 26 4.77 -8.09 9.48
N GLN A 27 5.71 -8.46 10.35
CA GLN A 27 6.72 -7.52 10.87
C GLN A 27 7.70 -7.05 9.79
N ALA A 28 7.95 -7.88 8.78
CA ALA A 28 8.78 -7.57 7.63
C ALA A 28 8.23 -8.25 6.38
N LEU A 29 8.38 -7.59 5.23
CA LEU A 29 7.96 -8.10 3.93
C LEU A 29 9.08 -7.89 2.90
N LEU A 30 9.49 -8.96 2.23
CA LEU A 30 10.38 -8.89 1.08
C LEU A 30 9.55 -9.01 -0.20
N LEU A 31 9.57 -7.96 -1.03
CA LEU A 31 8.97 -7.98 -2.37
C LEU A 31 10.09 -8.22 -3.40
N ALA A 32 10.09 -9.40 -4.01
CA ALA A 32 11.06 -9.79 -5.03
C ALA A 32 10.39 -9.90 -6.40
N GLY A 33 11.12 -9.50 -7.44
CA GLY A 33 10.66 -9.55 -8.83
C GLY A 33 11.72 -8.99 -9.77
N SER A 34 11.50 -9.13 -11.07
CA SER A 34 12.33 -8.47 -12.09
C SER A 34 12.25 -6.94 -11.94
N GLU A 35 13.26 -6.25 -12.47
CA GLU A 35 13.19 -4.79 -12.59
C GLU A 35 11.91 -4.37 -13.33
N GLY A 36 11.25 -3.32 -12.83
CA GLY A 36 9.98 -2.86 -13.39
C GLY A 36 8.73 -3.68 -13.01
N ALA A 37 8.85 -4.76 -12.23
CA ALA A 37 7.69 -5.59 -11.84
C ALA A 37 6.68 -4.90 -10.88
N GLY A 38 6.94 -3.66 -10.45
CA GLY A 38 6.05 -2.87 -9.63
C GLY A 38 6.17 -3.08 -8.12
N ALA A 39 7.24 -3.72 -7.63
CA ALA A 39 7.44 -3.98 -6.20
C ALA A 39 7.37 -2.71 -5.33
N ALA A 40 8.04 -1.63 -5.74
CA ALA A 40 8.00 -0.34 -5.05
C ALA A 40 6.59 0.27 -5.03
N ALA A 41 5.86 0.18 -6.13
CA ALA A 41 4.47 0.66 -6.22
C ALA A 41 3.54 -0.11 -5.27
N LEU A 42 3.77 -1.42 -5.15
CA LEU A 42 3.02 -2.31 -4.28
C LEU A 42 3.31 -2.05 -2.79
N ALA A 43 4.59 -1.86 -2.43
CA ALA A 43 4.99 -1.41 -1.09
C ALA A 43 4.36 -0.06 -0.73
N LEU A 44 4.38 0.91 -1.65
CA LEU A 44 3.83 2.23 -1.39
C LEU A 44 2.31 2.20 -1.27
N ALA A 45 1.60 1.46 -2.13
CA ALA A 45 0.15 1.30 -2.01
C ALA A 45 -0.26 0.65 -0.68
N PHE A 46 0.50 -0.36 -0.24
CA PHE A 46 0.32 -1.00 1.05
C PHE A 46 0.52 -0.01 2.21
N ALA A 47 1.65 0.70 2.24
CA ALA A 47 1.94 1.71 3.27
C ALA A 47 0.88 2.81 3.34
N ARG A 48 0.45 3.34 2.18
CA ARG A 48 -0.61 4.35 2.10
C ARG A 48 -1.95 3.87 2.65
N THR A 49 -2.26 2.59 2.48
CA THR A 49 -3.50 2.01 3.01
C THR A 49 -3.42 1.84 4.53
N MET A 50 -2.24 1.50 5.07
CA MET A 50 -2.04 1.32 6.51
C MET A 50 -2.16 2.64 7.30
N VAL A 51 -1.66 3.76 6.77
CA VAL A 51 -1.75 5.07 7.44
C VAL A 51 -3.07 5.81 7.17
N CYS A 52 -3.99 5.20 6.42
CA CYS A 52 -5.25 5.85 6.06
C CYS A 52 -6.20 5.88 7.27
N GLU A 53 -6.70 7.07 7.62
CA GLU A 53 -7.64 7.27 8.74
C GLU A 53 -9.00 6.62 8.51
N SER A 54 -9.42 6.45 7.26
CA SER A 54 -10.73 5.87 6.91
C SER A 54 -10.63 5.07 5.61
N PRO A 55 -10.05 3.86 5.63
CA PRO A 55 -9.94 3.03 4.43
C PRO A 55 -11.33 2.74 3.83
N ARG A 56 -11.46 2.81 2.51
CA ARG A 56 -12.68 2.44 1.79
C ARG A 56 -12.70 0.95 1.50
N ALA A 57 -13.89 0.35 1.51
CA ALA A 57 -14.09 -0.98 0.95
C ALA A 57 -13.97 -0.90 -0.58
N ASP A 58 -13.21 -1.83 -1.16
CA ASP A 58 -13.03 -1.99 -2.60
C ASP A 58 -13.09 -3.49 -2.94
N VAL A 59 -13.27 -3.83 -4.22
CA VAL A 59 -13.59 -5.19 -4.70
C VAL A 59 -12.59 -6.24 -4.19
N ASP A 60 -11.29 -5.90 -4.17
CA ASP A 60 -10.22 -6.81 -3.74
C ASP A 60 -9.78 -6.58 -2.27
N GLY A 61 -10.51 -5.80 -1.47
CA GLY A 61 -10.24 -5.50 -0.07
C GLY A 61 -10.00 -4.01 0.21
N PRO A 62 -9.53 -3.61 1.42
CA PRO A 62 -9.40 -2.21 1.81
C PRO A 62 -8.47 -1.41 0.89
N ALA A 63 -8.89 -0.18 0.57
CA ALA A 63 -8.15 0.78 -0.23
C ALA A 63 -8.06 2.13 0.50
N PRO A 64 -7.04 2.97 0.21
CA PRO A 64 -6.95 4.30 0.80
C PRO A 64 -8.12 5.17 0.32
N CYS A 65 -8.66 6.05 1.17
CA CYS A 65 -9.75 6.95 0.79
C CYS A 65 -9.32 8.12 -0.09
N GLU A 66 -8.02 8.42 -0.12
CA GLU A 66 -7.42 9.49 -0.92
C GLU A 66 -7.78 10.92 -0.49
N THR A 67 -8.70 11.09 0.46
CA THR A 67 -9.22 12.39 0.91
C THR A 67 -8.82 12.77 2.34
N CYS A 68 -8.37 11.83 3.18
CA CYS A 68 -7.92 12.15 4.54
C CYS A 68 -6.54 12.85 4.55
N ARG A 69 -6.20 13.48 5.67
CA ARG A 69 -4.93 14.22 5.81
C ARG A 69 -3.74 13.27 5.61
N SER A 70 -3.80 12.07 6.18
CA SER A 70 -2.77 11.05 6.05
C SER A 70 -2.61 10.53 4.61
N CYS A 71 -3.72 10.37 3.87
CA CYS A 71 -3.69 10.02 2.45
C CYS A 71 -3.04 11.10 1.57
N ARG A 72 -3.27 12.39 1.89
CA ARG A 72 -2.64 13.51 1.18
C ARG A 72 -1.14 13.60 1.45
N GLN A 73 -0.72 13.53 2.70
CA GLN A 73 0.71 13.56 3.06
C GLN A 73 1.48 12.35 2.51
N SER A 74 0.87 11.17 2.54
CA SER A 74 1.49 9.97 1.97
C SER A 74 1.52 9.98 0.43
N ALA A 75 0.64 10.74 -0.23
CA ALA A 75 0.71 10.96 -1.67
C ALA A 75 1.95 11.79 -2.07
N SER A 76 2.33 12.77 -1.25
CA SER A 76 3.53 13.59 -1.44
C SER A 76 4.79 13.00 -0.81
N LEU A 77 4.73 11.76 -0.29
CA LEU A 77 5.83 11.07 0.39
C LEU A 77 6.37 11.79 1.64
N GLN A 78 5.53 12.59 2.30
CA GLN A 78 5.89 13.43 3.46
C GLN A 78 5.20 12.99 4.76
N HIS A 79 4.56 11.82 4.77
CA HIS A 79 3.90 11.30 5.96
C HIS A 79 4.93 10.94 7.03
N SER A 80 4.76 11.43 8.26
CA SER A 80 5.71 11.20 9.37
C SER A 80 6.00 9.71 9.62
N ASP A 81 4.96 8.88 9.49
CA ASP A 81 5.05 7.45 9.78
C ASP A 81 5.51 6.60 8.58
N ILE A 82 5.82 7.23 7.44
CA ILE A 82 6.36 6.56 6.26
C ILE A 82 7.77 7.07 6.01
N ARG A 83 8.75 6.17 6.08
CA ARG A 83 10.15 6.48 5.77
C ARG A 83 10.58 5.68 4.55
N ILE A 84 11.05 6.39 3.53
CA ILE A 84 11.65 5.78 2.34
C ILE A 84 13.16 5.88 2.50
N VAL A 85 13.83 4.73 2.44
CA VAL A 85 15.29 4.64 2.46
C VAL A 85 15.69 4.09 1.10
N VAL A 86 16.48 4.87 0.37
CA VAL A 86 17.11 4.48 -0.89
C VAL A 86 18.63 4.49 -0.67
N ALA A 87 19.29 3.46 -1.18
CA ALA A 87 20.74 3.31 -1.14
C ALA A 87 21.37 3.87 -2.42
#